data_AF-A0A0C2ID59-F1
#
_entry.id   AF-A0A0C2ID59-F1
#
_cell.length_a   1.000
_cell.length_b   1.000
_cell.length_c   1.000
_cell.angle_alpha   90.00
_cell.angle_beta   90.00
_cell.angle_gamma   90.00
#
_symmetry.space_group_name_H-M   'P 1'
#
loop_
_entity.id
_entity.type
_entity.pdbx_description
1 polymer ?
#
loop_
_entity_poly.entity_id
_entity_poly.type
_entity_poly.pdbx_seq_one_letter_code
_entity_poly.pdbx_strand_id
1 'polypeptide(L)'
;MTSPMAWIVPIIYITASDHSPKLVWLKGKEDYVMLSTKDEWVKINYRFGSYYRSHYDEESIIQLSHDLFKNNSILHPMDKLSIVTDMMALLRIGKLNISAVLFHCDHLKKETELYLMSQFFFDLKYIYRLIIDIEEIRTKFENYSIGFSRPIIQRLGYDLHDDHSTRSLQTLAISVSVGFNEKETLDRARTAFKKYIDEKTP
;
A
#
# COMPACT_ATOMS: atom_id res chain seq x y z
N MET A 1 23.76 26.92 21.09
CA MET A 1 23.19 25.86 20.23
C MET A 1 22.25 25.04 21.07
N THR A 2 20.93 25.19 20.89
CA THR A 2 19.95 24.38 21.61
C THR A 2 20.04 22.94 21.10
N SER A 3 20.30 21.99 21.99
CA SER A 3 20.20 20.56 21.66
C SER A 3 18.82 20.29 21.05
N PRO A 4 18.70 19.58 19.91
CA PRO A 4 17.41 19.30 19.32
C PRO A 4 16.55 18.55 20.34
N MET A 5 15.33 19.05 20.59
CA MET A 5 14.39 18.46 21.51
C MET A 5 14.05 17.05 21.03
N ALA A 6 14.47 16.02 21.76
CA ALA A 6 14.08 14.65 21.48
C ALA A 6 12.63 14.45 21.92
N TRP A 7 11.80 13.87 21.05
CA TRP A 7 10.46 13.45 21.44
C TRP A 7 10.55 12.24 22.37
N ILE A 8 9.68 12.22 23.39
CA ILE A 8 9.37 11.00 24.13
C ILE A 8 8.31 10.26 23.33
N VAL A 9 8.65 9.08 22.79
CA VAL A 9 7.80 8.38 21.82
C VAL A 9 7.16 7.14 22.45
N PRO A 10 5.82 6.99 22.43
CA PRO A 10 5.17 5.75 22.83
C PRO A 10 5.27 4.72 21.70
N ILE A 11 6.18 3.77 21.85
CA ILE A 11 6.35 2.65 20.94
C ILE A 11 5.32 1.59 21.31
N ILE A 12 4.30 1.41 20.47
CA ILE A 12 3.28 0.37 20.62
C ILE A 12 3.54 -0.68 19.56
N TYR A 13 3.77 -1.93 19.97
CA TYR A 13 4.07 -3.01 19.05
C TYR A 13 3.32 -4.30 19.36
N ILE A 14 3.24 -5.17 18.37
CA ILE A 14 2.77 -6.55 18.47
C ILE A 14 3.80 -7.47 17.82
N THR A 15 3.72 -8.77 18.12
CA THR A 15 4.65 -9.80 17.65
C THR A 15 3.88 -10.94 16.98
N ALA A 16 4.55 -11.74 16.14
CA ALA A 16 3.92 -12.89 15.49
C ALA A 16 3.29 -13.90 16.47
N SER A 17 3.93 -14.11 17.62
CA SER A 17 3.47 -15.06 18.64
C SER A 17 2.39 -14.49 19.57
N ASP A 18 2.30 -13.17 19.67
CA ASP A 18 1.39 -12.46 20.59
C ASP A 18 0.96 -11.12 19.99
N HIS A 19 -0.29 -11.09 19.54
CA HIS A 19 -0.93 -9.90 18.95
C HIS A 19 -1.48 -8.92 20.00
N SER A 20 -1.22 -9.14 21.29
CA SER A 20 -1.58 -8.19 22.34
C SER A 20 -0.65 -6.98 22.27
N PRO A 21 -1.19 -5.74 22.22
CA PRO A 21 -0.37 -4.54 22.10
C PRO A 21 0.49 -4.32 23.35
N LYS A 22 1.79 -4.14 23.16
CA LYS A 22 2.78 -3.83 24.20
C LYS A 22 3.25 -2.40 24.03
N LEU A 23 3.41 -1.68 25.14
CA LEU A 23 3.85 -0.27 25.17
C LEU A 23 5.24 -0.15 25.80
N VAL A 24 6.14 0.54 25.09
CA VAL A 24 7.46 0.96 25.58
C VAL A 24 7.62 2.46 25.32
N TRP A 25 8.15 3.19 26.30
CA TRP A 25 8.39 4.63 26.18
C TRP A 25 9.84 4.89 25.81
N LEU A 26 10.10 5.26 24.55
CA LEU A 26 11.42 5.69 24.11
C LEU A 26 11.67 7.11 24.61
N LYS A 27 12.49 7.24 25.66
CA LYS A 27 12.85 8.54 26.28
C LYS A 27 14.18 9.11 25.78
N GLY A 28 15.02 8.26 25.20
CA GLY A 28 16.35 8.61 24.68
C GLY A 28 16.43 8.47 23.17
N LYS A 29 17.66 8.42 22.64
CA LYS A 29 17.90 8.15 21.21
C LYS A 29 17.73 6.68 20.84
N GLU A 30 18.00 5.80 21.79
CA GLU A 30 17.98 4.35 21.63
C GLU A 30 17.47 3.71 22.91
N ASP A 31 16.84 2.55 22.76
CA ASP A 31 16.39 1.66 23.82
C ASP A 31 16.30 0.24 23.23
N TYR A 32 16.26 -0.77 24.08
CA TYR A 32 16.23 -2.17 23.67
C TYR A 32 15.08 -2.93 24.33
N VAL A 33 14.42 -3.76 23.54
CA VAL A 33 13.32 -4.61 24.00
C VAL A 33 13.69 -6.07 23.72
N MET A 34 13.61 -6.91 24.75
CA MET A 34 13.85 -8.34 24.60
C MET A 34 12.58 -9.01 24.05
N LEU A 35 12.72 -9.68 22.91
CA LEU A 35 11.67 -10.50 22.31
C LEU A 35 11.71 -11.92 22.89
N SER A 36 10.56 -12.60 22.83
CA SER A 36 10.43 -13.96 23.36
C SER A 36 11.07 -14.99 22.44
N THR A 37 11.13 -14.70 21.14
CA THR A 37 11.69 -15.60 20.12
C THR A 37 12.59 -14.85 19.15
N LYS A 38 13.61 -15.54 18.61
CA LYS A 38 14.68 -14.93 17.80
C LYS A 38 14.26 -14.62 16.35
N ASP A 39 13.18 -15.23 15.86
CA ASP A 39 12.77 -15.20 14.46
C ASP A 39 11.29 -14.77 14.28
N GLU A 40 10.71 -14.05 15.24
CA GLU A 40 9.36 -13.49 15.09
C GLU A 40 9.40 -12.08 14.50
N TRP A 41 8.50 -11.82 13.54
CA TRP A 41 8.31 -10.45 13.08
C TRP A 41 7.70 -9.60 14.20
N VAL A 42 8.08 -8.32 14.21
CA VAL A 42 7.54 -7.30 15.11
C VAL A 42 6.86 -6.23 14.27
N LYS A 43 5.60 -5.94 14.58
CA LYS A 43 4.90 -4.79 13.99
C LYS A 43 4.88 -3.64 15.00
N ILE A 44 5.69 -2.63 14.72
CA ILE A 44 5.77 -1.37 15.46
C ILE A 44 4.69 -0.39 14.95
N ASN A 45 4.22 0.51 15.81
CA ASN A 45 3.13 1.45 15.58
C ASN A 45 1.79 0.74 15.31
N TYR A 46 1.37 -0.10 16.27
CA TYR A 46 0.13 -0.88 16.19
C TYR A 46 -1.08 0.00 15.79
N ARG A 47 -1.84 -0.46 14.81
CA ARG A 47 -3.00 0.22 14.19
C ARG A 47 -2.73 1.61 13.65
N PHE A 48 -1.47 1.93 13.39
CA PHE A 48 -1.07 3.25 12.91
C PHE A 48 -1.52 4.40 13.85
N GLY A 49 -1.53 4.12 15.16
CA GLY A 49 -2.13 5.03 16.15
C GLY A 49 -1.23 6.17 16.61
N SER A 50 0.05 6.16 16.25
CA SER A 50 1.04 7.14 16.73
C SER A 50 1.73 7.88 15.59
N TYR A 51 2.16 9.11 15.88
CA TYR A 51 2.75 10.03 14.92
C TYR A 51 4.26 9.81 14.74
N TYR A 52 4.63 8.66 14.19
CA TYR A 52 5.99 8.34 13.74
C TYR A 52 5.94 7.27 12.66
N ARG A 53 7.06 7.09 11.94
CA ARG A 53 7.24 6.04 10.94
C ARG A 53 8.18 4.97 11.48
N SER A 54 7.89 3.72 11.14
CA SER A 54 8.73 2.58 11.51
C SER A 54 9.65 2.24 10.35
N HIS A 55 10.93 2.00 10.64
CA HIS A 55 11.89 1.48 9.68
C HIS A 55 12.41 0.14 10.18
N TYR A 56 12.28 -0.87 9.33
CA TYR A 56 12.73 -2.24 9.57
C TYR A 56 13.89 -2.53 8.64
N ASP A 57 14.84 -3.34 9.07
CA ASP A 57 15.87 -3.87 8.17
C ASP A 57 15.27 -4.84 7.14
N GLU A 58 16.05 -5.18 6.12
CA GLU A 58 15.58 -5.99 4.99
C GLU A 58 15.09 -7.38 5.42
N GLU A 59 15.77 -8.02 6.38
CA GLU A 59 15.38 -9.31 6.93
C GLU A 59 14.02 -9.22 7.65
N SER A 60 13.83 -8.20 8.47
CA SER A 60 12.57 -7.93 9.16
C SER A 60 11.43 -7.64 8.19
N ILE A 61 11.67 -6.89 7.10
CA ILE A 61 10.65 -6.65 6.06
C ILE A 61 10.31 -7.95 5.34
N ILE A 62 11.28 -8.83 5.06
CA ILE A 62 11.03 -10.15 4.47
C ILE A 62 10.15 -10.98 5.40
N GLN A 63 10.51 -11.10 6.67
CA GLN A 63 9.75 -11.85 7.68
C GLN A 63 8.33 -11.32 7.83
N LEU A 64 8.20 -9.99 7.95
CA LEU A 64 6.91 -9.30 7.90
C LEU A 64 6.17 -9.72 6.63
N SER A 65 6.72 -9.47 5.44
CA SER A 65 6.02 -9.72 4.18
C SER A 65 5.55 -11.16 3.98
N HIS A 66 6.32 -12.15 4.46
CA HIS A 66 5.98 -13.56 4.33
C HIS A 66 4.68 -13.90 5.07
N ASP A 67 4.53 -13.41 6.30
CA ASP A 67 3.37 -13.72 7.16
C ASP A 67 2.22 -12.73 6.95
N LEU A 68 2.55 -11.46 6.70
CA LEU A 68 1.60 -10.38 6.47
C LEU A 68 0.69 -10.62 5.27
N PHE A 69 1.26 -11.19 4.21
CA PHE A 69 0.62 -11.21 2.91
C PHE A 69 0.31 -12.62 2.37
N LYS A 70 0.73 -13.68 3.06
CA LYS A 70 0.23 -15.06 2.78
C LYS A 70 -1.19 -15.26 3.25
N ASN A 71 -1.59 -14.61 4.34
CA ASN A 71 -2.90 -14.81 4.96
C ASN A 71 -3.51 -13.43 5.28
N ASN A 72 -4.31 -12.90 4.34
CA ASN A 72 -4.85 -11.53 4.35
C ASN A 72 -5.61 -11.13 5.64
N SER A 73 -5.88 -12.08 6.53
CA SER A 73 -6.63 -11.95 7.79
C SER A 73 -5.78 -11.78 9.06
N ILE A 74 -4.44 -11.93 9.01
CA ILE A 74 -3.62 -11.89 10.24
C ILE A 74 -3.48 -10.46 10.77
N LEU A 75 -3.15 -9.49 9.92
CA LEU A 75 -3.04 -8.09 10.33
C LEU A 75 -4.23 -7.24 9.96
N HIS A 76 -4.54 -6.32 10.88
CA HIS A 76 -5.54 -5.29 10.69
C HIS A 76 -5.20 -4.42 9.46
N PRO A 77 -6.19 -3.96 8.68
CA PRO A 77 -5.98 -3.09 7.52
C PRO A 77 -5.08 -1.87 7.79
N MET A 78 -5.24 -1.24 8.95
CA MET A 78 -4.42 -0.09 9.37
C MET A 78 -2.95 -0.42 9.58
N ASP A 79 -2.63 -1.63 10.05
CA ASP A 79 -1.23 -2.05 10.18
C ASP A 79 -0.59 -2.27 8.82
N LYS A 80 -1.29 -2.94 7.90
CA LYS A 80 -0.85 -3.10 6.50
C LYS A 80 -0.64 -1.73 5.83
N LEU A 81 -1.57 -0.78 6.04
CA LEU A 81 -1.45 0.60 5.57
C LEU A 81 -0.20 1.29 6.11
N SER A 82 0.07 1.22 7.42
CA SER A 82 1.26 1.84 8.00
C SER A 82 2.55 1.31 7.37
N ILE A 83 2.66 -0.02 7.19
CA ILE A 83 3.84 -0.68 6.61
C ILE A 83 4.07 -0.21 5.18
N VAL A 84 3.03 -0.23 4.34
CA VAL A 84 3.12 0.23 2.94
C VAL A 84 3.48 1.71 2.88
N THR A 85 2.86 2.56 3.69
CA THR A 85 3.16 4.00 3.68
C THR A 85 4.59 4.29 4.14
N ASP A 86 5.10 3.54 5.11
CA ASP A 86 6.45 3.71 5.64
C ASP A 86 7.49 3.22 4.62
N MET A 87 7.26 2.06 3.99
CA MET A 87 8.11 1.58 2.90
C MET A 87 8.20 2.60 1.75
N MET A 88 7.07 3.16 1.32
CA MET A 88 7.05 4.16 0.25
C MET A 88 7.71 5.48 0.68
N ALA A 89 7.57 5.91 1.94
CA ALA A 89 8.26 7.09 2.45
C ALA A 89 9.78 6.89 2.51
N LEU A 90 10.23 5.73 2.98
CA LEU A 90 11.64 5.35 3.07
C LEU A 90 12.27 5.19 1.68
N LEU A 91 11.53 4.64 0.72
CA LEU A 91 11.93 4.60 -0.69
C LEU A 91 12.23 6.01 -1.23
N ARG A 92 11.33 6.97 -1.00
CA ARG A 92 11.47 8.35 -1.50
C ARG A 92 12.72 9.07 -0.96
N ILE A 93 13.18 8.70 0.23
CA ILE A 93 14.41 9.27 0.83
C ILE A 93 15.65 8.39 0.61
N GLY A 94 15.56 7.37 -0.26
CA GLY A 94 16.69 6.51 -0.63
C GLY A 94 17.13 5.54 0.48
N LYS A 95 16.28 5.27 1.47
CA LYS A 95 16.56 4.30 2.54
C LYS A 95 16.20 2.86 2.16
N LEU A 96 15.29 2.68 1.20
CA LEU A 96 14.93 1.37 0.65
C LEU A 96 15.13 1.34 -0.87
N ASN A 97 15.45 0.16 -1.39
CA ASN A 97 15.54 -0.09 -2.83
C ASN A 97 14.13 -0.28 -3.43
N ILE A 98 13.87 0.33 -4.58
CA ILE A 98 12.59 0.21 -5.29
C ILE A 98 12.26 -1.25 -5.63
N SER A 99 13.24 -2.08 -6.01
CA SER A 99 12.99 -3.47 -6.37
C SER A 99 12.48 -4.27 -5.18
N ALA A 100 13.04 -4.04 -3.99
CA ALA A 100 12.60 -4.67 -2.75
C ALA A 100 11.18 -4.24 -2.39
N VAL A 101 10.91 -2.93 -2.41
CA VAL A 101 9.56 -2.41 -2.09
C VAL A 101 8.50 -2.96 -3.04
N LEU A 102 8.75 -2.94 -4.35
CA LEU A 102 7.81 -3.48 -5.35
C LEU A 102 7.61 -5.00 -5.21
N PHE A 103 8.66 -5.73 -4.84
CA PHE A 103 8.57 -7.18 -4.56
C PHE A 103 7.64 -7.45 -3.37
N HIS A 104 7.81 -6.74 -2.25
CA HIS A 104 6.94 -6.93 -1.09
C HIS A 104 5.49 -6.54 -1.37
N CYS A 105 5.29 -5.45 -2.12
CA CYS A 105 3.96 -4.99 -2.52
C CYS A 105 3.23 -5.93 -3.49
N ASP A 106 3.89 -6.89 -4.14
CA ASP A 106 3.25 -7.78 -5.13
C ASP A 106 2.03 -8.53 -4.57
N HIS A 107 2.04 -8.83 -3.28
CA HIS A 107 0.95 -9.51 -2.62
C HIS A 107 -0.34 -8.67 -2.50
N LEU A 108 -0.26 -7.34 -2.63
CA LEU A 108 -1.42 -6.44 -2.62
C LEU A 108 -2.37 -6.71 -3.80
N LYS A 109 -2.00 -7.53 -4.79
CA LYS A 109 -2.92 -7.99 -5.84
C LYS A 109 -4.15 -8.73 -5.30
N LYS A 110 -4.08 -9.26 -4.08
CA LYS A 110 -5.20 -9.93 -3.39
C LYS A 110 -5.94 -9.03 -2.40
N GLU A 111 -5.49 -7.79 -2.23
CA GLU A 111 -6.01 -6.86 -1.23
C GLU A 111 -7.33 -6.22 -1.69
N THR A 112 -8.20 -5.93 -0.72
CA THR A 112 -9.54 -5.40 -0.94
C THR A 112 -9.84 -4.18 -0.08
N GLU A 113 -8.98 -3.86 0.88
CA GLU A 113 -9.14 -2.72 1.76
C GLU A 113 -8.96 -1.40 1.02
N LEU A 114 -10.05 -0.62 0.94
CA LEU A 114 -10.12 0.61 0.14
C LEU A 114 -9.00 1.60 0.48
N TYR A 115 -8.76 1.87 1.76
CA TYR A 115 -7.77 2.85 2.19
C TYR A 115 -6.35 2.42 1.84
N LEU A 116 -6.04 1.13 2.00
CA LEU A 116 -4.75 0.55 1.64
C LEU A 116 -4.51 0.64 0.14
N MET A 117 -5.48 0.20 -0.66
CA MET A 117 -5.37 0.25 -2.12
C MET A 117 -5.30 1.69 -2.65
N SER A 118 -6.07 2.61 -2.07
CA SER A 118 -6.04 4.04 -2.44
C SER A 118 -4.67 4.64 -2.24
N GLN A 119 -4.08 4.42 -1.06
CA GLN A 119 -2.73 4.90 -0.75
C GLN A 119 -1.69 4.26 -1.67
N PHE A 120 -1.75 2.94 -1.86
CA PHE A 120 -0.80 2.24 -2.73
C PHE A 120 -0.89 2.71 -4.19
N PHE A 121 -2.08 2.93 -4.74
CA PHE A 121 -2.22 3.48 -6.09
C PHE A 121 -1.77 4.92 -6.21
N PHE A 122 -1.95 5.74 -5.18
CA PHE A 122 -1.38 7.09 -5.13
C PHE A 122 0.16 7.04 -5.24
N ASP A 123 0.76 6.10 -4.51
CA ASP A 123 2.19 5.83 -4.49
C ASP A 123 2.72 5.31 -5.84
N LEU A 124 2.01 4.39 -6.49
CA LEU A 124 2.35 3.94 -7.85
C LEU A 124 2.25 5.08 -8.89
N LYS A 125 1.21 5.92 -8.81
CA LYS A 125 1.07 7.09 -9.69
C LYS A 125 2.20 8.09 -9.51
N TYR A 126 2.69 8.26 -8.28
CA TYR A 126 3.86 9.09 -8.02
C TYR A 126 5.10 8.55 -8.76
N ILE A 127 5.39 7.25 -8.63
CA ILE A 127 6.52 6.62 -9.35
C ILE A 127 6.31 6.77 -10.86
N TYR A 128 5.12 6.47 -11.37
CA TYR A 128 4.81 6.56 -12.80
C TYR A 128 5.12 7.93 -13.39
N ARG A 129 4.75 9.01 -12.68
CA ARG A 129 5.04 10.38 -13.12
C ARG A 129 6.54 10.68 -13.25
N LEU A 130 7.39 9.97 -12.53
CA LEU A 130 8.85 10.13 -12.61
C LEU A 130 9.47 9.36 -13.78
N ILE A 131 8.79 8.32 -14.27
CA ILE A 131 9.35 7.39 -15.27
C ILE A 131 8.57 7.39 -16.59
N ILE A 132 7.53 8.20 -16.73
CA ILE A 132 6.60 8.16 -17.87
C ILE A 132 7.30 8.41 -19.22
N ASP A 133 8.36 9.20 -19.22
CA ASP A 133 9.14 9.53 -20.42
C ASP A 133 10.24 8.48 -20.73
N ILE A 134 10.35 7.41 -19.93
CA ILE A 134 11.31 6.32 -20.14
C ILE A 134 10.57 5.14 -20.79
N GLU A 135 10.55 5.13 -22.13
CA GLU A 135 9.76 4.20 -22.93
C GLU A 135 10.01 2.72 -22.57
N GLU A 136 11.27 2.34 -22.31
CA GLU A 136 11.64 0.95 -22.01
C GLU A 136 11.08 0.43 -20.68
N ILE A 137 10.73 1.34 -19.77
CA ILE A 137 10.22 1.03 -18.43
C ILE A 137 8.72 1.28 -18.34
N ARG A 138 8.22 2.33 -19.02
CA ARG A 138 6.84 2.80 -18.95
C ARG A 138 5.83 1.66 -19.08
N THR A 139 5.86 0.92 -20.19
CA THR A 139 4.89 -0.17 -20.45
C THR A 139 4.99 -1.30 -19.42
N LYS A 140 6.20 -1.60 -18.92
CA LYS A 140 6.40 -2.62 -17.87
C LYS A 140 5.76 -2.18 -16.56
N PHE A 141 5.94 -0.91 -16.20
CA PHE A 141 5.37 -0.35 -14.97
C PHE A 141 3.86 -0.19 -15.04
N GLU A 142 3.32 0.22 -16.20
CA GLU A 142 1.88 0.23 -16.48
C GLU A 142 1.29 -1.17 -16.26
N ASN A 143 1.87 -2.20 -16.89
CA ASN A 143 1.41 -3.58 -16.74
C ASN A 143 1.51 -4.11 -15.31
N TYR A 144 2.59 -3.79 -14.60
CA TYR A 144 2.74 -4.10 -13.18
C TYR A 144 1.60 -3.46 -12.36
N SER A 145 1.34 -2.16 -12.57
CA SER A 145 0.33 -1.40 -11.84
C SER A 145 -1.10 -1.87 -12.14
N ILE A 146 -1.39 -2.19 -13.41
CA ILE A 146 -2.66 -2.80 -13.84
C ILE A 146 -2.89 -4.15 -13.16
N GLY A 147 -1.83 -4.90 -12.86
CA GLY A 147 -1.90 -6.18 -12.15
C GLY A 147 -2.63 -6.10 -10.80
N PHE A 148 -2.68 -4.93 -10.17
CA PHE A 148 -3.37 -4.70 -8.90
C PHE A 148 -4.83 -4.26 -9.07
N SER A 149 -5.16 -3.51 -10.12
CA SER A 149 -6.54 -3.08 -10.37
C SER A 149 -7.37 -4.17 -11.06
N ARG A 150 -6.77 -5.00 -11.91
CA ARG A 150 -7.46 -6.03 -12.68
C ARG A 150 -8.24 -7.03 -11.80
N PRO A 151 -7.70 -7.60 -10.72
CA PRO A 151 -8.46 -8.52 -9.87
C PRO A 151 -9.69 -7.87 -9.21
N ILE A 152 -9.58 -6.57 -8.86
CA ILE A 152 -10.71 -5.81 -8.30
C ILE A 152 -11.81 -5.65 -9.35
N ILE A 153 -11.46 -5.24 -10.58
CA ILE A 153 -12.42 -5.06 -11.68
C ILE A 153 -13.05 -6.40 -12.06
N GLN A 154 -12.28 -7.49 -12.14
CA GLN A 154 -12.81 -8.82 -12.44
C GLN A 154 -13.84 -9.29 -11.41
N ARG A 155 -13.66 -8.93 -10.14
CA ARG A 155 -14.60 -9.27 -9.07
C ARG A 155 -15.82 -8.38 -9.04
N LEU A 156 -15.64 -7.07 -9.19
CA LEU A 156 -16.71 -6.08 -8.99
C LEU A 156 -17.43 -5.71 -10.29
N GLY A 157 -16.85 -6.00 -11.44
CA GLY A 157 -17.39 -5.60 -12.74
C GLY A 157 -17.39 -4.08 -12.91
N TYR A 158 -18.21 -3.62 -13.87
CA TYR A 158 -18.38 -2.20 -14.21
C TYR A 158 -19.72 -1.62 -13.79
N ASP A 159 -20.65 -2.47 -13.36
CA ASP A 159 -21.99 -2.06 -12.94
C ASP A 159 -21.94 -1.42 -11.56
N LEU A 160 -22.77 -0.40 -11.35
CA LEU A 160 -22.77 0.40 -10.13
C LEU A 160 -23.23 -0.45 -8.93
N HIS A 161 -22.43 -0.51 -7.87
CA HIS A 161 -22.81 -1.15 -6.61
C HIS A 161 -23.53 -0.19 -5.65
N ASP A 162 -24.42 -0.74 -4.84
CA ASP A 162 -25.16 -0.01 -3.79
C ASP A 162 -24.28 0.32 -2.58
N ASP A 163 -23.45 -0.64 -2.14
CA ASP A 163 -22.54 -0.44 -1.02
C ASP A 163 -21.47 0.61 -1.37
N HIS A 164 -21.37 1.65 -0.54
CA HIS A 164 -20.50 2.79 -0.78
C HIS A 164 -19.03 2.39 -0.85
N SER A 165 -18.58 1.52 0.06
CA SER A 165 -17.17 1.10 0.14
C SER A 165 -16.77 0.27 -1.08
N THR A 166 -17.63 -0.67 -1.47
CA THR A 166 -17.47 -1.52 -2.66
C THR A 166 -17.44 -0.67 -3.93
N ARG A 167 -18.41 0.25 -4.09
CA ARG A 167 -18.44 1.19 -5.21
C ARG A 167 -17.20 2.07 -5.27
N SER A 168 -16.70 2.52 -4.12
CA SER A 168 -15.49 3.35 -4.05
C SER A 168 -14.25 2.57 -4.50
N LEU A 169 -14.12 1.31 -4.06
CA LEU A 169 -13.03 0.44 -4.48
C LEU A 169 -13.08 0.12 -5.98
N GLN A 170 -14.29 -0.15 -6.50
CA GLN A 170 -14.52 -0.34 -7.94
C GLN A 170 -14.10 0.90 -8.74
N THR A 171 -14.59 2.08 -8.34
CA THR A 171 -14.28 3.35 -9.00
C THR A 171 -12.78 3.64 -9.00
N LEU A 172 -12.11 3.38 -7.87
CA LEU A 172 -10.67 3.50 -7.73
C LEU A 172 -9.94 2.59 -8.74
N ALA A 173 -10.31 1.30 -8.80
CA ALA A 173 -9.66 0.34 -9.68
C ALA A 173 -9.85 0.68 -11.17
N ILE A 174 -11.07 1.06 -11.58
CA ILE A 174 -11.34 1.51 -12.96
C ILE A 174 -10.52 2.76 -13.30
N SER A 175 -10.51 3.76 -12.42
CA SER A 175 -9.76 5.01 -12.64
C SER A 175 -8.25 4.77 -12.74
N VAL A 176 -7.74 3.82 -11.97
CA VAL A 176 -6.34 3.40 -12.01
C VAL A 176 -6.02 2.70 -13.32
N SER A 177 -6.85 1.72 -13.75
CA SER A 177 -6.67 1.03 -15.03
C SER A 177 -6.64 2.01 -16.20
N VAL A 178 -7.54 3.00 -16.21
CA VAL A 178 -7.52 4.09 -17.21
C VAL A 178 -6.22 4.90 -17.13
N GLY A 179 -5.81 5.30 -15.92
CA GLY A 179 -4.60 6.10 -15.70
C GLY A 179 -3.30 5.39 -16.11
N PHE A 180 -3.30 4.06 -16.14
CA PHE A 180 -2.17 3.23 -16.58
C PHE A 180 -2.35 2.67 -17.99
N ASN A 181 -3.27 3.23 -18.80
CA ASN A 181 -3.46 2.87 -20.21
C ASN A 181 -3.93 1.42 -20.46
N GLU A 182 -4.73 0.84 -19.55
CA GLU A 182 -5.30 -0.48 -19.74
C GLU A 182 -6.33 -0.49 -20.87
N LYS A 183 -6.03 -1.23 -21.93
CA LYS A 183 -6.75 -1.16 -23.20
C LYS A 183 -8.23 -1.52 -23.08
N GLU A 184 -8.57 -2.60 -22.37
CA GLU A 184 -9.97 -3.06 -22.27
C GLU A 184 -10.86 -2.02 -21.57
N THR A 185 -10.38 -1.49 -20.44
CA THR A 185 -11.04 -0.47 -19.63
C THR A 185 -11.20 0.82 -20.43
N LEU A 186 -10.16 1.23 -21.17
CA LEU A 186 -10.20 2.41 -22.04
C LEU A 186 -11.23 2.25 -23.17
N ASP A 187 -11.25 1.11 -23.85
CA ASP A 187 -12.17 0.85 -24.95
C ASP A 187 -13.63 0.80 -24.47
N ARG A 188 -13.87 0.21 -23.29
CA ARG A 188 -15.17 0.28 -22.60
C ARG A 188 -15.56 1.72 -22.26
N ALA A 189 -14.66 2.49 -21.65
CA ALA A 189 -14.92 3.88 -21.28
C ALA A 189 -15.25 4.76 -22.51
N ARG A 190 -14.50 4.59 -23.61
CA ARG A 190 -14.75 5.27 -24.88
C ARG A 190 -16.11 4.90 -25.47
N THR A 191 -16.47 3.61 -25.42
CA THR A 191 -17.76 3.12 -25.94
C THR A 191 -18.92 3.70 -25.12
N ALA A 192 -18.82 3.67 -23.78
CA ALA A 192 -19.83 4.24 -22.89
C ALA A 192 -19.98 5.76 -23.09
N PHE A 193 -18.86 6.47 -23.23
CA PHE A 193 -18.87 7.91 -23.52
C PHE A 193 -19.51 8.21 -24.87
N LYS A 194 -19.16 7.46 -25.93
CA LYS A 194 -19.77 7.63 -27.25
C LYS A 194 -21.28 7.41 -27.20
N LYS A 195 -21.75 6.33 -26.57
CA LYS A 195 -23.18 6.04 -26.40
C LYS A 195 -23.90 7.20 -25.69
N TYR A 196 -23.31 7.73 -24.63
CA TYR A 196 -23.86 8.89 -23.90
C TYR A 196 -24.00 10.14 -24.78
N ILE A 197 -23.00 10.40 -25.64
CA ILE A 197 -23.05 11.52 -26.59
C ILE A 197 -24.15 11.28 -27.64
N ASP A 198 -24.24 10.08 -28.20
CA ASP A 198 -25.24 9.73 -29.22
C ASP A 198 -26.66 9.83 -28.65
N GLU A 199 -26.90 9.40 -27.41
CA GLU A 199 -28.20 9.50 -26.72
C GLU A 199 -28.59 10.94 -26.35
N LYS A 200 -27.61 11.84 -26.25
CA LYS A 200 -27.83 13.27 -25.96
C LYS A 200 -27.82 14.16 -27.20
N THR A 201 -27.48 13.61 -28.35
CA THR A 201 -27.55 14.33 -29.62
C THR A 201 -29.01 14.30 -30.07
N PRO A 202 -29.64 15.47 -30.33
CA PRO A 202 -31.07 15.56 -30.65
C PRO A 202 -31.45 14.80 -31.92
#